data_AF-A0A1Q9WIQ6-F1
#
_entry.id   AF-A0A1Q9WIQ6-F1
#
_cell.length_a   1.000
_cell.length_b   1.000
_cell.length_c   1.000
_cell.angle_alpha   90.00
_cell.angle_beta   90.00
_cell.angle_gamma   90.00
#
_symmetry.space_group_name_H-M   'P 1'
#
loop_
_entity.id
_entity.type
_entity.pdbx_description
1 polymer ?
#
loop_
_entity_poly.entity_id
_entity_poly.type
_entity_poly.pdbx_seq_one_letter_code
_entity_poly.pdbx_strand_id
1 'polypeptide(L)' 'FIAPNRQGVRQEFPLLSLSIGVVHLHPEACGEIDASQLAEMASQAKHHAKNVPGYSVHVIDSLAAPEPEEAWLTGQR' A
#
# COMPACT_ATOMS: atom_id res chain seq x y z
N PHE A 1 1.32 12.19 17.57
CA PHE A 1 0.88 12.79 18.85
C PHE A 1 1.83 13.92 19.21
N ILE A 2 1.38 14.93 19.97
CA ILE A 2 2.19 16.11 20.29
C ILE A 2 2.66 16.00 21.74
N ALA A 3 3.96 16.09 21.98
CA ALA A 3 4.56 16.07 23.31
C ALA A 3 5.84 16.93 23.36
N PRO A 4 6.33 17.35 24.55
CA PRO A 4 7.64 17.99 24.68
C PRO A 4 8.78 17.03 24.31
N ASN A 5 9.76 17.50 23.54
CA ASN A 5 11.01 16.78 23.29
C ASN A 5 11.96 16.92 24.50
N ARG A 6 13.17 16.34 24.42
CA ARG A 6 14.16 16.36 25.54
C ARG A 6 14.60 17.77 25.97
N GLN A 7 14.34 18.79 25.16
CA GLN A 7 14.65 20.21 25.44
C GLN A 7 13.41 20.98 25.92
N GLY A 8 12.26 20.31 26.11
CA GLY A 8 11.00 20.93 26.51
C GLY A 8 10.20 21.56 25.38
N VAL A 9 10.65 21.45 24.12
CA VAL A 9 9.97 22.04 22.96
C VAL A 9 8.86 21.10 22.49
N ARG A 10 7.65 21.62 22.24
CA ARG A 10 6.56 20.81 21.68
C ARG A 10 6.94 20.31 20.28
N GLN A 11 6.87 19.01 20.09
CA GLN A 11 7.19 18.32 18.86
C GLN A 11 6.11 17.28 18.54
N GLU A 12 5.87 17.06 17.25
CA GLU A 12 5.05 15.96 16.79
C GLU A 12 5.86 14.67 16.69
N PHE A 13 5.35 13.61 17.30
CA PHE A 13 5.90 12.27 17.24
C PHE A 13 4.95 11.39 16.40
N PRO A 14 5.44 10.76 15.32
CA PRO A 14 4.61 9.88 14.53
C PRO A 14 4.09 8.73 15.40
N LEU A 15 2.82 8.38 15.21
CA LEU A 15 2.28 7.16 15.80
C LEU A 15 2.81 5.96 14.99
N LEU A 16 2.89 4.80 15.64
CA LEU A 16 3.09 3.55 14.93
C LEU A 16 1.95 3.40 13.92
N SER A 17 2.31 3.28 12.64
CA SER A 17 1.35 3.06 11.55
C SER A 17 1.58 1.69 10.91
N LEU A 18 0.49 1.14 10.36
CA LEU A 18 0.49 -0.15 9.68
C LEU A 18 0.17 0.08 8.21
N SER A 19 0.94 -0.57 7.34
CA SER A 19 0.68 -0.65 5.90
C SER A 19 0.30 -2.08 5.54
N ILE A 20 -0.83 -2.26 4.87
CA ILE A 20 -1.38 -3.57 4.51
C ILE A 20 -1.51 -3.67 2.99
N GLY A 21 -0.92 -4.72 2.41
CA GLY A 21 -1.20 -5.13 1.04
C GLY A 21 -2.23 -6.26 1.03
N VAL A 22 -3.21 -6.18 0.14
CA VAL A 22 -4.26 -7.18 -0.04
C VAL A 22 -4.32 -7.58 -1.51
N VAL A 23 -4.49 -8.88 -1.77
CA VAL A 23 -4.85 -9.37 -3.10
C VAL A 23 -6.26 -9.93 -3.02
N HIS A 24 -7.15 -9.41 -3.85
CA HIS A 24 -8.46 -10.00 -4.04
C HIS A 24 -8.35 -11.04 -5.16
N LEU A 25 -8.21 -12.31 -4.78
CA LEU A 25 -8.11 -13.42 -5.71
C LEU A 25 -9.50 -13.92 -6.09
N HIS A 26 -9.84 -13.72 -7.36
CA HIS A 26 -11.06 -14.23 -7.97
C HIS A 26 -10.92 -15.71 -8.37
N PRO A 27 -11.97 -16.53 -8.22
CA PRO A 27 -11.95 -17.94 -8.64
C PRO A 27 -11.56 -18.14 -10.10
N GLU A 28 -11.93 -17.20 -10.98
CA GLU A 28 -11.61 -17.20 -12.41
C GLU A 28 -10.10 -17.14 -12.67
N ALA A 29 -9.35 -16.48 -11.78
CA ALA A 29 -7.90 -16.31 -11.90
C ALA A 29 -7.09 -17.46 -11.26
N CYS A 30 -7.73 -18.33 -10.48
CA CYS A 30 -7.06 -19.45 -9.79
C CYS A 30 -6.42 -20.48 -10.75
N GLY A 31 -6.87 -20.54 -12.01
CA GLY A 31 -6.28 -21.40 -13.02
C GLY A 31 -4.98 -20.84 -13.63
N GLU A 32 -4.76 -19.54 -13.51
CA GLU A 32 -3.66 -18.80 -14.15
C GLU A 32 -2.61 -18.34 -13.13
N ILE A 33 -3.05 -18.04 -11.90
CA ILE A 33 -2.21 -17.53 -10.82
C ILE A 33 -1.84 -18.66 -9.86
N ASP A 34 -0.55 -18.98 -9.81
CA ASP A 34 -0.01 -19.89 -8.81
C ASP A 34 0.30 -19.19 -7.46
N ALA A 35 0.68 -19.98 -6.45
CA ALA A 35 0.98 -19.47 -5.12
C ALA A 35 2.17 -18.50 -5.06
N SER A 36 3.17 -18.68 -5.93
CA SER A 36 4.33 -17.80 -6.01
C SER A 36 3.95 -16.45 -6.60
N GLN A 37 3.17 -16.44 -7.68
CA GLN A 37 2.64 -15.23 -8.30
C GLN A 37 1.72 -14.47 -7.33
N LEU A 38 0.83 -15.18 -6.63
CA LEU A 38 -0.03 -14.57 -5.62
C LEU A 38 0.76 -13.92 -4.48
N ALA A 39 1.83 -14.57 -4.01
CA ALA A 39 2.70 -14.03 -2.98
C ALA A 39 3.47 -12.79 -3.47
N GLU A 40 3.90 -12.78 -4.73
CA GLU A 40 4.53 -11.62 -5.36
C GLU A 40 3.55 -10.44 -5.46
N MET A 41 2.33 -10.66 -5.93
CA MET A 41 1.26 -9.65 -5.97
C MET A 41 0.99 -9.07 -4.57
N ALA A 42 0.91 -9.92 -3.54
CA ALA A 42 0.72 -9.46 -2.16
C ALA A 42 1.92 -8.63 -1.67
N SER A 43 3.13 -8.99 -2.07
CA SER A 43 4.33 -8.20 -1.77
C SER A 43 4.29 -6.84 -2.46
N GLN A 44 3.91 -6.79 -3.74
CA GLN A 44 3.73 -5.54 -4.50
C GLN A 44 2.67 -4.65 -3.83
N ALA A 45 1.49 -5.18 -3.52
CA ALA A 45 0.44 -4.45 -2.83
C ALA A 45 0.93 -3.85 -1.50
N LYS A 46 1.68 -4.63 -0.72
CA LYS A 46 2.29 -4.17 0.53
C LYS A 46 3.34 -3.08 0.28
N HIS A 47 4.15 -3.19 -0.78
CA HIS A 47 5.10 -2.15 -1.16
C HIS A 47 4.41 -0.84 -1.53
N HIS A 48 3.33 -0.88 -2.32
CA HIS A 48 2.52 0.30 -2.60
C HIS A 48 1.95 0.92 -1.34
N ALA A 49 1.37 0.11 -0.45
CA ALA A 49 0.87 0.59 0.84
C ALA A 49 1.98 1.28 1.66
N LYS A 50 3.18 0.70 1.73
CA LYS A 50 4.32 1.28 2.47
C LYS A 50 4.80 2.63 1.93
N ASN A 51 4.55 2.91 0.66
CA ASN A 51 4.95 4.18 0.05
C ASN A 51 3.97 5.32 0.36
N VAL A 52 2.82 5.03 0.98
CA VAL A 52 1.86 6.04 1.44
C VAL A 52 2.20 6.46 2.88
N PRO A 53 2.41 7.77 3.15
CA PRO A 53 2.65 8.24 4.50
C PRO A 53 1.46 7.95 5.44
N GLY A 54 1.74 7.45 6.65
CA GLY A 54 0.72 7.15 7.65
C GLY A 54 0.25 5.69 7.61
N TYR A 55 -1.03 5.46 7.91
CA TYR A 55 -1.66 4.13 7.77
C TYR A 55 -2.26 4.00 6.38
N SER A 56 -2.20 2.80 5.81
CA SER A 56 -2.55 2.60 4.41
C SER A 56 -2.99 1.17 4.13
N VAL A 57 -3.94 1.00 3.22
CA VAL A 57 -4.31 -0.29 2.63
C VAL A 57 -4.25 -0.14 1.12
N HIS A 58 -3.60 -1.07 0.44
CA HIS A 58 -3.59 -1.14 -1.01
C HIS A 58 -4.08 -2.52 -1.46
N VAL A 59 -5.01 -2.54 -2.41
CA VAL A 59 -5.67 -3.74 -2.89
C VAL A 59 -5.32 -3.92 -4.36
N ILE A 60 -4.79 -5.08 -4.72
CA ILE A 60 -4.69 -5.54 -6.10
C ILE A 60 -5.84 -6.49 -6.35
N ASP A 61 -6.59 -6.24 -7.42
CA ASP A 61 -7.63 -7.15 -7.89
C ASP A 61 -7.04 -8.08 -8.96
N SER A 62 -7.22 -9.39 -8.81
CA SER A 62 -6.63 -10.37 -9.74
C SER A 62 -7.23 -10.33 -11.15
N LEU A 63 -8.36 -9.66 -11.35
CA LEU A 63 -9.00 -9.47 -12.66
C LEU A 63 -8.86 -8.05 -13.21
N ALA A 64 -8.33 -7.11 -12.41
CA ALA A 64 -8.06 -5.77 -12.91
C ALA A 64 -6.94 -5.83 -13.95
N ALA A 65 -7.16 -5.21 -15.10
CA ALA A 65 -6.05 -4.88 -15.99
C ALA A 65 -5.04 -4.04 -15.21
N PRO A 66 -3.72 -4.20 -15.43
CA PRO A 66 -2.73 -3.36 -14.78
C PRO A 66 -3.02 -1.90 -15.15
N GLU A 67 -3.55 -1.14 -14.19
CA GLU A 67 -3.71 0.30 -14.32
C GLU A 67 -2.30 0.89 -14.50
N PRO A 68 -2.01 1.59 -15.60
CA PRO A 68 -0.68 2.18 -15.79
C PRO A 68 -0.43 3.19 -14.66
N GLU A 69 0.65 2.99 -13.92
CA GLU A 69 1.13 3.83 -12.81
C GLU A 69 1.27 5.33 -13.15
N GLU A 70 1.17 5.72 -14.43
CA GLU A 70 1.39 7.08 -14.93
C GLU A 70 0.17 8.02 -14.87
N ALA A 71 -1.05 7.53 -14.60
CA ALA A 71 -2.24 8.38 -14.59
C ALA A 71 -2.28 9.41 -13.43
N TRP A 72 -1.46 9.24 -12.39
CA TRP A 72 -1.44 10.11 -11.21
C TRP A 72 -0.48 11.31 -11.33
N LEU A 73 0.37 11.38 -12.37
CA LEU A 73 1.34 12.46 -12.55
C LEU A 73 0.88 13.59 -13.49
N THR A 74 -0.29 13.49 -14.13
CA THR A 74 -0.80 14.51 -15.07
C THR A 74 -1.94 15.38 -14.55
N GLY A 75 -2.28 15.28 -13.26
CA GLY A 75 -3.47 15.93 -12.68
C GLY A 75 -3.25 17.09 -11.70
N GLN A 76 -2.01 17.55 -11.47
CA GLN A 76 -1.75 18.68 -10.56
C GLN A 76 -1.00 19.81 -11.30
N ARG A 77 -1.75 20.65 -12.02
CA ARG A 77 -1.36 22.03 -12.37
C ARG A 77 -2.50 22.97 -12.01
#